data_AF-A0AA43F5Q2-F1
#
_entry.id   AF-A0AA43F5Q2-F1
#
_cell.length_a   1.000
_cell.length_b   1.000
_cell.length_c   1.000
_cell.angle_alpha   90.00
_cell.angle_beta   90.00
_cell.angle_gamma   90.00
#
_symmetry.space_group_name_H-M   'P 1'
#
loop_
_entity.id
_entity.type
_entity.pdbx_description
1 polymer ?
#
loop_
_entity_poly.entity_id
_entity_poly.type
_entity_poly.pdbx_seq_one_letter_code
_entity_poly.pdbx_strand_id
1 'polypeptide(L)'
;MILRKQVTLAWGLIGAVVIGQSAAWAIEVNLSSEDAHKALETGRVPMEKANSPEDVRKVLQQASLASRVGADPEKEPCGASAILRTKHYRLEAFGRQEAAESKKRKIDVRMPEEFIRKVMDMPNMEIEVQLCGDDEYFAEGALIELHQESKRIKAIDIGKAERGRKNEGNGPAFRSRFTALFAYEQFDPNATSVFVVNLQDGTEIRIPAELSKVK
;
A
#
# COMPACT_ATOMS: atom_id res chain seq x y z
N MET A 1 35.62 -59.08 32.04
CA MET A 1 35.80 -58.86 30.58
C MET A 1 34.66 -59.53 29.85
N ILE A 2 34.19 -58.92 28.75
CA ILE A 2 33.08 -59.32 27.87
C ILE A 2 31.74 -58.62 28.19
N LEU A 3 31.67 -57.43 27.58
CA LEU A 3 30.54 -56.57 27.29
C LEU A 3 29.65 -57.21 26.20
N ARG A 4 28.33 -57.29 26.39
CA ARG A 4 27.39 -57.59 25.28
C ARG A 4 25.94 -57.20 25.63
N LYS A 5 25.47 -56.11 25.05
CA LYS A 5 24.33 -56.04 24.09
C LYS A 5 23.85 -54.59 23.99
N GLN A 6 24.25 -53.92 22.91
CA GLN A 6 23.58 -52.74 22.39
C GLN A 6 22.30 -53.18 21.66
N VAL A 7 21.17 -52.59 22.00
CA VAL A 7 19.93 -52.62 21.21
C VAL A 7 19.25 -51.26 21.35
N THR A 8 19.28 -50.49 20.26
CA THR A 8 18.31 -49.47 19.77
C THR A 8 17.89 -48.32 20.73
N LEU A 9 17.75 -47.07 20.29
CA LEU A 9 16.93 -46.61 19.17
C LEU A 9 17.42 -45.18 18.84
N ALA A 10 17.82 -44.93 17.59
CA ALA A 10 18.04 -43.57 17.09
C ALA A 10 16.70 -43.04 16.58
N TRP A 11 16.13 -42.04 17.25
CA TRP A 11 15.03 -41.24 16.72
C TRP A 11 15.57 -39.87 16.34
N GLY A 12 15.50 -39.58 15.04
CA GLY A 12 15.94 -38.34 14.44
C GLY A 12 15.06 -37.16 14.87
N LEU A 13 15.69 -36.06 15.23
CA LEU A 13 15.06 -34.76 15.33
C LEU A 13 15.07 -34.13 13.93
N ILE A 14 13.94 -34.22 13.24
CA ILE A 14 13.65 -33.42 12.04
C ILE A 14 13.37 -32.00 12.52
N GLY A 15 14.19 -31.05 12.06
CA GLY A 15 13.99 -29.63 12.29
C GLY A 15 12.74 -29.12 11.60
N ALA A 16 11.87 -28.46 12.34
CA ALA A 16 10.78 -27.68 11.79
C ALA A 16 11.31 -26.28 11.44
N VAL A 17 11.71 -26.08 10.18
CA VAL A 17 11.82 -24.74 9.62
C VAL A 17 10.40 -24.25 9.40
N VAL A 18 9.93 -23.36 10.27
CA VAL A 18 8.72 -22.57 10.02
C VAL A 18 9.09 -21.57 8.93
N ILE A 19 8.87 -21.96 7.68
CA ILE A 19 8.83 -21.00 6.58
C ILE A 19 7.57 -20.17 6.82
N GLY A 20 7.74 -18.95 7.32
CA GLY A 20 6.70 -17.94 7.31
C GLY A 20 6.22 -17.78 5.88
N GLN A 21 5.00 -18.24 5.61
CA GLN A 21 4.31 -17.91 4.38
C GLN A 21 3.99 -16.42 4.44
N SER A 22 4.91 -15.59 3.95
CA SER A 22 4.53 -14.30 3.41
C SER A 22 3.62 -14.63 2.21
N ALA A 23 2.31 -14.68 2.46
CA ALA A 23 1.33 -14.66 1.39
C ALA A 23 1.68 -13.45 0.52
N ALA A 24 2.18 -13.71 -0.69
CA ALA A 24 2.41 -12.66 -1.67
C ALA A 24 1.02 -12.11 -2.01
N TRP A 25 0.71 -10.93 -1.47
CA TRP A 25 -0.52 -10.22 -1.80
C TRP A 25 -0.29 -9.47 -3.09
N ALA A 26 -0.68 -10.07 -4.20
CA ALA A 26 -0.84 -9.39 -5.46
C ALA A 26 -1.98 -8.38 -5.36
N ILE A 27 -1.81 -7.18 -5.93
CA ILE A 27 -2.91 -6.22 -6.07
C ILE A 27 -4.14 -6.93 -6.66
N GLU A 28 -5.23 -6.95 -5.90
CA GLU A 28 -6.39 -7.75 -6.28
C GLU A 28 -7.23 -6.99 -7.32
N VAL A 29 -6.95 -7.26 -8.59
CA VAL A 29 -7.65 -6.69 -9.75
C VAL A 29 -9.15 -7.07 -9.69
N ASN A 30 -9.44 -8.32 -9.31
CA ASN A 30 -10.77 -8.90 -9.20
C ASN A 30 -11.05 -9.35 -7.77
N LEU A 31 -11.61 -8.44 -6.98
CA LEU A 31 -11.94 -8.69 -5.57
C LEU A 31 -13.24 -9.49 -5.44
N SER A 32 -13.23 -10.57 -4.66
CA SER A 32 -14.45 -11.33 -4.35
C SER A 32 -15.33 -10.61 -3.31
N SER A 33 -16.63 -10.93 -3.24
CA SER A 33 -17.52 -10.33 -2.22
C SER A 33 -17.09 -10.68 -0.80
N GLU A 34 -16.61 -11.91 -0.58
CA GLU A 34 -16.13 -12.38 0.72
C GLU A 34 -14.86 -11.60 1.12
N ASP A 35 -13.91 -11.46 0.20
CA ASP A 35 -12.67 -10.74 0.46
C ASP A 35 -12.91 -9.24 0.63
N ALA A 36 -13.92 -8.68 -0.04
CA ALA A 36 -14.34 -7.30 0.16
C ALA A 36 -14.88 -7.07 1.59
N HIS A 37 -15.67 -8.01 2.11
CA HIS A 37 -16.14 -7.94 3.50
C HIS A 37 -14.97 -8.10 4.49
N LYS A 38 -14.06 -9.03 4.24
CA LYS A 38 -12.84 -9.20 5.06
C LYS A 38 -11.96 -7.96 5.05
N ALA A 39 -11.84 -7.27 3.91
CA ALA A 39 -11.08 -6.01 3.81
C ALA A 39 -11.69 -4.94 4.72
N LEU A 40 -13.01 -4.80 4.72
CA LEU A 40 -13.68 -3.86 5.61
C LEU A 40 -13.44 -4.19 7.08
N GLU A 41 -13.58 -5.46 7.47
CA GLU A 41 -13.33 -5.91 8.83
C GLU A 41 -11.88 -5.68 9.26
N THR A 42 -10.93 -5.92 8.34
CA THR A 42 -9.49 -5.70 8.55
C THR A 42 -9.21 -4.24 8.87
N GLY A 43 -9.89 -3.30 8.21
CA GLY A 43 -9.83 -1.88 8.57
C GLY A 43 -10.54 -1.54 9.88
N ARG A 44 -11.75 -2.08 10.07
CA ARG A 44 -12.65 -1.77 11.19
C ARG A 44 -12.08 -2.21 12.55
N VAL A 45 -11.73 -3.48 12.68
CA VAL A 45 -11.42 -4.13 13.97
C VAL A 45 -10.26 -3.46 14.72
N PRO A 46 -9.12 -3.13 14.09
CA PRO A 46 -8.05 -2.41 14.77
C PRO A 46 -8.47 -1.01 15.23
N MET A 47 -9.29 -0.31 14.43
CA MET A 47 -9.75 1.04 14.75
C MET A 47 -10.75 1.06 15.91
N GLU A 48 -11.64 0.07 16.02
CA GLU A 48 -12.54 -0.06 17.18
C GLU A 48 -11.76 -0.23 18.49
N LYS A 49 -10.69 -1.04 18.44
CA LYS A 49 -9.80 -1.32 19.58
C LYS A 49 -8.89 -0.15 19.95
N ALA A 50 -8.69 0.81 19.06
CA ALA A 50 -7.86 1.98 19.33
C ALA A 50 -8.56 2.93 20.33
N ASN A 51 -7.98 3.11 21.52
CA ASN A 51 -8.58 3.89 22.60
C ASN A 51 -7.85 5.21 22.88
N SER A 52 -6.71 5.44 22.23
CA SER A 52 -5.90 6.65 22.35
C SER A 52 -5.55 7.24 20.97
N PRO A 53 -5.23 8.54 20.89
CA PRO A 53 -4.70 9.14 19.65
C PRO A 53 -3.47 8.41 19.10
N GLU A 54 -2.61 7.89 19.99
CA GLU A 54 -1.42 7.13 19.65
C GLU A 54 -1.77 5.79 18.98
N ASP A 55 -2.79 5.08 19.48
CA ASP A 55 -3.26 3.84 18.86
C ASP A 55 -3.85 4.10 17.47
N VAL A 56 -4.66 5.16 17.33
CA VAL A 56 -5.21 5.59 16.03
C VAL A 56 -4.08 5.88 15.06
N ARG A 57 -3.05 6.62 15.50
CA ARG A 57 -1.88 6.92 14.68
C ARG A 57 -1.17 5.65 14.21
N LYS A 58 -0.96 4.66 15.10
CA LYS A 58 -0.35 3.37 14.74
C LYS A 58 -1.17 2.61 13.69
N VAL A 59 -2.50 2.56 13.85
CA VAL A 59 -3.38 1.90 12.88
C VAL A 59 -3.27 2.57 11.49
N LEU A 60 -3.31 3.90 11.44
CA LEU A 60 -3.19 4.65 10.19
C LEU A 60 -1.81 4.52 9.55
N GLN A 61 -0.75 4.51 10.37
CA GLN A 61 0.62 4.33 9.92
C GLN A 61 0.83 2.93 9.31
N GLN A 62 0.35 1.89 9.99
CA GLN A 62 0.42 0.51 9.49
C GLN A 62 -0.34 0.37 8.16
N ALA A 63 -1.54 0.97 8.05
CA ALA A 63 -2.31 0.97 6.81
C ALA A 63 -1.56 1.67 5.66
N SER A 64 -0.94 2.82 5.93
CA SER A 64 -0.14 3.54 4.93
C SER A 64 1.02 2.69 4.41
N LEU A 65 1.73 1.98 5.29
CA LEU A 65 2.85 1.11 4.94
C LEU A 65 2.43 -0.08 4.07
N ALA A 66 1.28 -0.70 4.35
CA ALA A 66 0.79 -1.87 3.61
C ALA A 66 0.48 -1.59 2.13
N SER A 67 0.13 -0.34 1.81
CA SER A 67 -0.22 0.11 0.45
C SER A 67 0.89 0.89 -0.26
N ARG A 68 2.05 1.06 0.38
CA ARG A 68 3.13 1.92 -0.12
C ARG A 68 4.11 1.13 -1.00
N VAL A 69 4.59 1.79 -2.04
CA VAL A 69 5.73 1.38 -2.85
C VAL A 69 6.79 2.48 -2.87
N GLY A 70 8.03 2.10 -3.18
CA GLY A 70 9.19 2.98 -3.13
C GLY A 70 9.78 3.14 -1.73
N ALA A 71 10.26 4.35 -1.44
CA ALA A 71 10.93 4.64 -0.19
C ALA A 71 10.02 4.57 1.04
N ASP A 72 10.61 4.14 2.15
CA ASP A 72 9.99 4.16 3.47
C ASP A 72 10.21 5.55 4.11
N PRO A 73 9.17 6.37 4.33
CA PRO A 73 9.32 7.73 4.83
C PRO A 73 9.88 7.81 6.25
N GLU A 74 9.90 6.71 7.02
CA GLU A 74 10.56 6.67 8.33
C GLU A 74 12.08 6.52 8.23
N LYS A 75 12.56 5.89 7.15
CA LYS A 75 13.99 5.66 6.89
C LYS A 75 14.57 6.70 5.95
N GLU A 76 13.78 7.10 4.97
CA GLU A 76 14.15 8.03 3.91
C GLU A 76 13.02 9.05 3.71
N PRO A 77 12.97 10.11 4.56
CA PRO A 77 11.84 11.06 4.57
C PRO A 77 11.54 11.74 3.23
N CYS A 78 12.56 11.90 2.39
CA CYS A 78 12.45 12.47 1.05
C CYS A 78 12.61 11.47 -0.10
N GLY A 79 12.63 10.18 0.20
CA GLY A 79 12.65 9.17 -0.84
C GLY A 79 11.33 9.16 -1.61
N ALA A 80 11.42 8.96 -2.92
CA ALA A 80 10.26 8.91 -3.80
C ALA A 80 9.40 7.68 -3.46
N SER A 81 8.10 7.91 -3.27
CA SER A 81 7.17 6.83 -2.92
C SER A 81 5.78 7.09 -3.48
N ALA A 82 4.98 6.05 -3.55
CA ALA A 82 3.57 6.15 -3.91
C ALA A 82 2.71 5.30 -2.98
N ILE A 83 1.49 5.74 -2.72
CA ILE A 83 0.45 4.97 -2.05
C ILE A 83 -0.51 4.45 -3.11
N LEU A 84 -0.67 3.14 -3.20
CA LEU A 84 -1.63 2.50 -4.10
C LEU A 84 -2.99 2.42 -3.42
N ARG A 85 -3.98 3.17 -3.92
CA ARG A 85 -5.35 3.13 -3.39
C ARG A 85 -6.15 2.03 -4.09
N THR A 86 -5.74 0.80 -3.82
CA THR A 86 -6.37 -0.44 -4.31
C THR A 86 -7.84 -0.54 -3.86
N LYS A 87 -8.61 -1.48 -4.45
CA LYS A 87 -9.96 -1.81 -3.97
C LYS A 87 -9.94 -2.20 -2.49
N HIS A 88 -8.96 -3.03 -2.11
CA HIS A 88 -8.75 -3.46 -0.73
C HIS A 88 -8.47 -2.27 0.20
N TYR A 89 -7.54 -1.39 -0.18
CA TYR A 89 -7.22 -0.17 0.57
C TYR A 89 -8.45 0.71 0.81
N ARG A 90 -9.28 0.91 -0.21
CA ARG A 90 -10.49 1.75 -0.11
C ARG A 90 -11.51 1.15 0.85
N LEU A 91 -11.69 -0.16 0.82
CA LEU A 91 -12.58 -0.87 1.74
C LEU A 91 -12.06 -0.83 3.17
N GLU A 92 -10.78 -1.12 3.40
CA GLU A 92 -10.21 -0.98 4.74
C GLU A 92 -10.30 0.46 5.26
N ALA A 93 -10.04 1.46 4.40
CA ALA A 93 -10.13 2.87 4.77
C ALA A 93 -11.55 3.25 5.18
N PHE A 94 -12.56 2.75 4.45
CA PHE A 94 -13.96 2.92 4.81
C PHE A 94 -14.28 2.23 6.14
N GLY A 95 -13.84 0.99 6.34
CA GLY A 95 -14.02 0.26 7.60
C GLY A 95 -13.43 1.01 8.80
N ARG A 96 -12.22 1.59 8.64
CA ARG A 96 -11.60 2.46 9.65
C ARG A 96 -12.45 3.71 9.91
N GLN A 97 -12.91 4.38 8.87
CA GLN A 97 -13.70 5.61 9.01
C GLN A 97 -15.03 5.35 9.72
N GLU A 98 -15.77 4.32 9.31
CA GLU A 98 -17.05 3.99 9.96
C GLU A 98 -16.84 3.52 11.40
N ALA A 99 -15.78 2.77 11.71
CA ALA A 99 -15.43 2.42 13.11
C ALA A 99 -15.23 3.67 13.98
N ALA A 100 -14.45 4.64 13.49
CA ALA A 100 -14.16 5.87 14.22
C ALA A 100 -15.42 6.74 14.41
N GLU A 101 -16.20 6.93 13.35
CA GLU A 101 -17.44 7.72 13.40
C GLU A 101 -18.52 7.05 14.26
N SER A 102 -18.68 5.74 14.17
CA SER A 102 -19.67 5.00 14.95
C SER A 102 -19.32 5.00 16.43
N LYS A 103 -18.03 4.83 16.78
CA LYS A 103 -17.53 4.97 18.16
C LYS A 103 -17.80 6.36 18.74
N LYS A 104 -17.55 7.42 17.95
CA LYS A 104 -17.85 8.81 18.35
C LYS A 104 -19.34 9.04 18.58
N ARG A 105 -20.20 8.42 17.77
CA ARG A 105 -21.66 8.57 17.82
C ARG A 105 -22.36 7.55 18.74
N LYS A 106 -21.64 6.56 19.27
CA LYS A 106 -22.16 5.43 20.06
C LYS A 106 -23.28 4.66 19.34
N ILE A 107 -23.07 4.41 18.04
CA ILE A 107 -23.95 3.60 17.20
C ILE A 107 -23.21 2.38 16.68
N ASP A 108 -23.94 1.41 16.13
CA ASP A 108 -23.36 0.27 15.46
C ASP A 108 -22.70 0.66 14.13
N VAL A 109 -21.62 -0.05 13.78
CA VAL A 109 -20.90 0.18 12.53
C VAL A 109 -21.76 -0.24 11.34
N ARG A 110 -21.94 0.68 10.40
CA ARG A 110 -22.74 0.46 9.19
C ARG A 110 -21.85 -0.07 8.06
N MET A 111 -22.33 -1.11 7.41
CA MET A 111 -21.65 -1.77 6.29
C MET A 111 -22.56 -1.72 5.06
N PRO A 112 -22.53 -0.62 4.27
CA PRO A 112 -23.44 -0.47 3.14
C PRO A 112 -22.97 -1.29 1.94
N GLU A 113 -23.73 -2.33 1.59
CA GLU A 113 -23.50 -3.19 0.41
C GLU A 113 -23.32 -2.41 -0.90
N GLU A 114 -24.04 -1.30 -1.07
CA GLU A 114 -23.90 -0.43 -2.24
C GLU A 114 -22.50 0.17 -2.38
N PHE A 115 -21.87 0.53 -1.25
CA PHE A 115 -20.50 1.03 -1.26
C PHE A 115 -19.52 -0.08 -1.63
N ILE A 116 -19.71 -1.28 -1.08
CA ILE A 116 -18.87 -2.45 -1.37
C ILE A 116 -18.88 -2.73 -2.86
N ARG A 117 -20.08 -2.85 -3.45
CA ARG A 117 -20.26 -3.04 -4.90
C ARG A 117 -19.60 -1.94 -5.71
N LYS A 118 -19.83 -0.66 -5.34
CA LYS A 118 -19.21 0.48 -6.02
C LYS A 118 -17.68 0.40 -6.03
N VAL A 119 -17.05 -0.04 -4.94
CA VAL A 119 -15.58 -0.20 -4.89
C VAL A 119 -15.12 -1.40 -5.71
N MET A 120 -15.83 -2.53 -5.63
CA MET A 120 -15.53 -3.73 -6.43
C MET A 120 -15.60 -3.43 -7.94
N ASP A 121 -16.55 -2.60 -8.34
CA ASP A 121 -16.80 -2.21 -9.74
C ASP A 121 -15.87 -1.07 -10.23
N MET A 122 -14.97 -0.54 -9.39
CA MET A 122 -14.04 0.51 -9.82
C MET A 122 -13.09 -0.03 -10.92
N PRO A 123 -13.06 0.59 -12.11
CA PRO A 123 -12.20 0.14 -13.21
C PRO A 123 -10.76 0.60 -13.05
N ASN A 124 -10.51 1.61 -12.21
CA ASN A 124 -9.23 2.30 -12.13
C ASN A 124 -8.67 2.26 -10.69
N MET A 125 -7.36 2.06 -10.59
CA MET A 125 -6.59 2.29 -9.37
C MET A 125 -6.10 3.73 -9.34
N GLU A 126 -6.32 4.42 -8.23
CA GLU A 126 -5.69 5.70 -7.96
C GLU A 126 -4.37 5.46 -7.23
N ILE A 127 -3.33 6.18 -7.63
CA ILE A 127 -2.07 6.21 -6.91
C ILE A 127 -1.82 7.64 -6.44
N GLU A 128 -1.33 7.80 -5.21
CA GLU A 128 -0.87 9.07 -4.68
C GLU A 128 0.65 9.05 -4.65
N VAL A 129 1.28 9.81 -5.55
CA VAL A 129 2.72 9.94 -5.66
C VAL A 129 3.18 11.04 -4.72
N GLN A 130 4.32 10.82 -4.08
CA GLN A 130 4.93 11.77 -3.18
C GLN A 130 6.41 11.92 -3.49
N LEU A 131 6.82 13.17 -3.70
CA LEU A 131 8.18 13.53 -4.08
C LEU A 131 8.69 14.68 -3.19
N CYS A 132 10.00 14.83 -3.14
CA CYS A 132 10.68 16.00 -2.61
C CYS A 132 11.42 16.75 -3.71
N GLY A 133 11.52 18.08 -3.58
CA GLY A 133 12.20 18.97 -4.51
C GLY A 133 12.57 20.29 -3.85
N ASP A 134 13.33 21.12 -4.56
CA ASP A 134 13.87 22.39 -4.03
C ASP A 134 12.98 23.61 -4.29
N ASP A 135 11.98 23.46 -5.16
CA ASP A 135 11.00 24.49 -5.49
C ASP A 135 9.60 24.07 -5.03
N GLU A 136 8.69 25.02 -4.78
CA GLU A 136 7.33 24.71 -4.31
C GLU A 136 6.38 24.24 -5.43
N TYR A 137 6.74 24.41 -6.69
CA TYR A 137 6.00 23.97 -7.88
C TYR A 137 6.76 22.92 -8.71
N PHE A 138 7.85 22.35 -8.20
CA PHE A 138 8.71 21.41 -8.94
C PHE A 138 7.98 20.20 -9.55
N ALA A 139 6.87 19.78 -8.95
CA ALA A 139 6.07 18.64 -9.41
C ALA A 139 4.94 19.04 -10.38
N GLU A 140 4.78 20.33 -10.68
CA GLU A 140 3.76 20.80 -11.62
C GLU A 140 4.01 20.22 -13.01
N GLY A 141 2.96 19.68 -13.63
CA GLY A 141 3.05 19.04 -14.94
C GLY A 141 3.87 17.75 -14.98
N ALA A 142 4.18 17.13 -13.83
CA ALA A 142 4.80 15.82 -13.79
C ALA A 142 3.97 14.78 -14.57
N LEU A 143 4.65 13.96 -15.35
CA LEU A 143 4.07 12.82 -16.07
C LEU A 143 4.46 11.52 -15.38
N ILE A 144 3.58 10.52 -15.41
CA ILE A 144 3.86 9.22 -14.81
C ILE A 144 3.42 8.07 -15.71
N GLU A 145 4.27 7.05 -15.78
CA GLU A 145 4.00 5.76 -16.42
C GLU A 145 4.31 4.62 -15.45
N LEU A 146 3.63 3.49 -15.61
CA LEU A 146 4.02 2.24 -14.98
C LEU A 146 4.75 1.37 -16.01
N HIS A 147 5.99 1.00 -15.70
CA HIS A 147 6.77 0.07 -16.51
C HIS A 147 6.70 -1.31 -15.85
N GLN A 148 6.14 -2.28 -16.59
CA GLN A 148 6.08 -3.68 -16.17
C GLN A 148 6.81 -4.51 -17.23
N GLU A 149 8.04 -4.91 -16.91
CA GLU A 149 8.94 -5.58 -17.86
C GLU A 149 9.07 -4.81 -19.18
N SER A 150 8.49 -5.32 -20.28
CA SER A 150 8.49 -4.68 -21.60
C SER A 150 7.30 -3.76 -21.85
N LYS A 151 6.26 -3.80 -21.00
CA LYS A 151 5.03 -3.02 -21.12
C LYS A 151 5.18 -1.66 -20.46
N ARG A 152 4.78 -0.61 -21.17
CA ARG A 152 4.64 0.75 -20.62
C ARG A 152 3.18 1.12 -20.58
N ILE A 153 2.67 1.39 -19.39
CA ILE A 153 1.28 1.72 -19.12
C ILE A 153 1.23 3.19 -18.77
N LYS A 154 0.44 3.96 -19.52
CA LYS A 154 0.22 5.39 -19.25
C LYS A 154 -0.92 5.57 -18.25
N ALA A 155 -0.81 6.58 -17.41
CA ALA A 155 -1.95 7.01 -16.60
C ALA A 155 -3.09 7.48 -17.52
N ILE A 156 -4.33 7.13 -17.14
CA ILE A 156 -5.56 7.62 -17.78
C ILE A 156 -5.73 9.11 -17.50
N ASP A 157 -5.43 9.50 -16.27
CA ASP A 157 -5.56 10.86 -15.78
C ASP A 157 -4.48 11.13 -14.73
N ILE A 158 -4.04 12.39 -14.65
CA ILE A 158 -3.04 12.86 -13.70
C ILE A 158 -3.60 14.11 -13.04
N GLY A 159 -3.85 14.01 -11.73
CA GLY A 159 -4.30 15.13 -10.92
C GLY A 159 -3.23 16.22 -10.82
N LYS A 160 -3.67 17.45 -10.64
CA LYS A 160 -2.75 18.58 -10.42
C LYS A 160 -1.90 18.33 -9.17
N ALA A 161 -0.58 18.55 -9.30
CA ALA A 161 0.30 18.50 -8.14
C ALA A 161 -0.06 19.56 -7.10
N GLU A 162 -0.08 19.14 -5.83
CA GLU A 162 -0.20 20.04 -4.70
C GLU A 162 1.01 20.98 -4.65
N ARG A 163 0.78 22.22 -4.23
CA ARG A 163 1.89 23.12 -3.88
C ARG A 163 2.74 22.47 -2.79
N GLY A 164 4.05 22.50 -3.00
CA GLY A 164 5.04 21.94 -2.10
C GLY A 164 4.90 22.49 -0.68
N ARG A 165 4.83 21.58 0.29
CA ARG A 165 4.90 21.92 1.72
C ARG A 165 6.35 21.89 2.15
N LYS A 166 6.77 22.86 2.97
CA LYS A 166 8.15 22.91 3.46
C LYS A 166 8.46 21.67 4.31
N ASN A 167 9.61 21.06 4.04
CA ASN A 167 10.18 20.02 4.89
C ASN A 167 10.93 20.65 6.06
N GLU A 168 10.94 19.97 7.19
CA GLU A 168 11.82 20.27 8.32
C GLU A 168 13.05 19.36 8.21
N GLY A 169 14.26 19.93 8.06
CA GLY A 169 15.51 19.18 8.07
C GLY A 169 16.48 19.52 6.94
N ASN A 170 17.52 18.69 6.81
CA ASN A 170 18.52 18.78 5.73
C ASN A 170 18.07 17.93 4.53
N GLY A 171 17.96 18.54 3.36
CA GLY A 171 17.48 17.88 2.13
C GLY A 171 16.66 18.84 1.27
N PRO A 172 15.92 18.32 0.27
CA PRO A 172 15.11 19.18 -0.57
C PRO A 172 14.05 19.93 0.24
N ALA A 173 13.89 21.22 -0.08
CA ALA A 173 13.14 22.17 0.73
C ALA A 173 11.63 21.89 0.81
N PHE A 174 11.07 21.21 -0.20
CA PHE A 174 9.63 21.00 -0.34
C PHE A 174 9.27 19.54 -0.59
N ARG A 175 8.06 19.18 -0.18
CA ARG A 175 7.40 17.92 -0.48
C ARG A 175 6.07 18.20 -1.17
N SER A 176 5.88 17.60 -2.34
CA SER A 176 4.65 17.70 -3.13
C SER A 176 4.03 16.32 -3.31
N ARG A 177 2.74 16.32 -3.64
CA ARG A 177 1.96 15.12 -3.97
C ARG A 177 1.12 15.38 -5.20
N PHE A 178 0.88 14.34 -5.99
CA PHE A 178 -0.11 14.34 -7.05
C PHE A 178 -0.74 12.96 -7.15
N THR A 179 -1.91 12.88 -7.77
CA THR A 179 -2.58 11.60 -8.00
C THR A 179 -2.51 11.20 -9.47
N ALA A 180 -2.56 9.91 -9.75
CA ALA A 180 -2.73 9.40 -11.10
C ALA A 180 -3.67 8.19 -11.11
N LEU A 181 -4.43 8.04 -12.20
CA LEU A 181 -5.36 6.94 -12.40
C LEU A 181 -4.81 5.95 -13.43
N PHE A 182 -4.87 4.67 -13.12
CA PHE A 182 -4.45 3.58 -14.01
C PHE A 182 -5.55 2.53 -14.11
N ALA A 183 -5.77 1.97 -15.29
CA ALA A 183 -6.77 0.93 -15.48
C ALA A 183 -6.32 -0.37 -14.80
N TYR A 184 -7.17 -0.98 -13.97
CA TYR A 184 -6.87 -2.26 -13.32
C TYR A 184 -6.57 -3.36 -14.33
N GLU A 185 -7.30 -3.40 -15.45
CA GLU A 185 -7.13 -4.39 -16.52
C GLU A 185 -5.75 -4.35 -17.20
N GLN A 186 -4.99 -3.27 -17.03
CA GLN A 186 -3.67 -3.12 -17.64
C GLN A 186 -2.55 -3.69 -16.77
N PHE A 187 -2.79 -3.95 -15.48
CA PHE A 187 -1.76 -4.44 -14.58
C PHE A 187 -1.52 -5.94 -14.73
N ASP A 188 -0.24 -6.32 -14.67
CA ASP A 188 0.18 -7.64 -14.23
C ASP A 188 0.62 -7.56 -12.75
N PRO A 189 -0.15 -8.09 -11.79
CA PRO A 189 0.18 -8.01 -10.37
C PRO A 189 1.48 -8.73 -9.98
N ASN A 190 1.99 -9.62 -10.82
CA ASN A 190 3.18 -10.42 -10.54
C ASN A 190 4.43 -9.94 -11.28
N ALA A 191 4.27 -9.04 -12.26
CA ALA A 191 5.39 -8.48 -13.00
C ALA A 191 6.25 -7.56 -12.14
N THR A 192 7.57 -7.58 -12.38
CA THR A 192 8.47 -6.56 -11.82
C THR A 192 8.05 -5.20 -12.34
N SER A 193 7.69 -4.29 -11.43
CA SER A 193 7.07 -3.02 -11.79
C SER A 193 7.83 -1.82 -11.24
N VAL A 194 7.86 -0.74 -12.01
CA VAL A 194 8.47 0.55 -11.62
C VAL A 194 7.57 1.68 -12.10
N PHE A 195 7.16 2.57 -11.21
CA PHE A 195 6.58 3.85 -11.65
C PHE A 195 7.71 4.79 -12.06
N VAL A 196 7.59 5.35 -13.26
CA VAL A 196 8.55 6.30 -13.81
C VAL A 196 7.86 7.66 -13.89
N VAL A 197 8.36 8.61 -13.10
CA VAL A 197 7.88 9.98 -13.07
C VAL A 197 8.86 10.86 -13.83
N ASN A 198 8.37 11.64 -14.78
CA ASN A 198 9.15 12.63 -15.50
C ASN A 198 8.70 14.02 -15.08
N LEU A 199 9.60 14.80 -14.50
CA LEU A 199 9.38 16.19 -14.13
C LEU A 199 9.60 17.11 -15.33
N GLN A 200 9.08 18.34 -15.26
CA GLN A 200 9.18 19.32 -16.36
C GLN A 200 10.62 19.77 -16.65
N ASP A 201 11.50 19.69 -15.65
CA ASP A 201 12.92 20.00 -15.78
C ASP A 201 13.72 18.88 -16.48
N GLY A 202 13.06 17.77 -16.85
CA GLY A 202 13.67 16.59 -17.47
C GLY A 202 14.18 15.55 -16.47
N THR A 203 14.01 15.76 -15.16
CA THR A 203 14.39 14.79 -14.14
C THR A 203 13.49 13.56 -14.20
N GLU A 204 14.09 12.38 -14.34
CA GLU A 204 13.40 11.09 -14.22
C GLU A 204 13.54 10.55 -12.79
N ILE A 205 12.41 10.21 -12.17
CA ILE A 205 12.35 9.59 -10.85
C ILE A 205 11.73 8.19 -11.01
N ARG A 206 12.40 7.19 -10.45
CA ARG A 206 11.98 5.79 -10.52
C ARG A 206 11.56 5.31 -9.15
N ILE A 207 10.33 4.84 -9.03
CA ILE A 207 9.74 4.30 -7.80
C ILE A 207 9.53 2.79 -8.02
N PRO A 208 10.40 1.93 -7.47
CA PRO A 208 10.18 0.48 -7.50
C PRO A 208 8.84 0.11 -6.89
N ALA A 209 8.07 -0.71 -7.60
CA ALA A 209 6.72 -1.11 -7.22
C ALA A 209 6.62 -2.64 -7.20
N GLU A 210 6.76 -3.22 -6.01
CA GLU A 210 6.52 -4.65 -5.82
C GLU A 210 5.02 -4.88 -5.60
N LEU A 211 4.24 -4.86 -6.69
CA LEU A 211 2.78 -5.00 -6.65
C LEU A 211 2.32 -6.33 -6.02
N SER A 212 3.18 -7.34 -6.01
CA SER A 212 2.97 -8.64 -5.35
C SER A 212 3.06 -8.60 -3.82
N LYS A 213 3.38 -7.44 -3.24
CA LYS A 213 3.44 -7.21 -1.78
C LYS A 213 2.39 -6.22 -1.30
N VAL A 214 1.56 -5.70 -2.20
CA VAL A 214 0.57 -4.66 -1.91
C VAL A 214 -0.83 -5.23 -1.99
N LYS A 215 -1.64 -4.98 -0.95
CA LYS A 215 -3.06 -5.32 -0.94
C LYS A 215 -3.91 -4.29 -1.66
#